data_AF-A0A177AP49-F1
#
_entry.id   AF-A0A177AP49-F1
#
_cell.length_a   1.000
_cell.length_b   1.000
_cell.length_c   1.000
_cell.angle_alpha   90.00
_cell.angle_beta   90.00
_cell.angle_gamma   90.00
#
_symmetry.space_group_name_H-M   'P 1'
#
loop_
_entity.id
_entity.type
_entity.pdbx_description
1 polymer ?
#
loop_
_entity_poly.entity_id
_entity_poly.type
_entity_poly.pdbx_seq_one_letter_code
_entity_poly.pdbx_strand_id
1 'polypeptide(L)' 'MWRSFFCALSASFVLRIFNPYGNDRLVMFFVDYDVKWYMIEILFFILIGAIG' A
#
# COMPACT_ATOMS: atom_id res chain seq x y z
N MET A 1 -8.63 18.90 7.62
CA MET A 1 -7.74 17.84 8.15
C MET A 1 -8.55 16.73 8.82
N TRP A 2 -9.16 16.97 9.99
CA TRP A 2 -9.92 15.95 10.76
C TRP A 2 -11.06 15.29 9.97
N ARG A 3 -11.93 16.05 9.28
CA ARG A 3 -13.07 15.49 8.53
C ARG A 3 -12.65 14.50 7.41
N SER A 4 -11.58 14.81 6.68
CA SER A 4 -11.06 13.94 5.61
C SER A 4 -10.38 12.68 6.16
N PHE A 5 -9.71 12.81 7.30
CA PHE A 5 -9.08 11.68 7.98
C PHE A 5 -10.12 10.65 8.46
N PHE A 6 -11.22 11.14 9.07
CA PHE A 6 -12.33 10.27 9.50
C PHE A 6 -13.03 9.59 8.33
N CYS A 7 -13.20 10.31 7.21
CA CYS A 7 -13.77 9.72 6.00
C CYS A 7 -12.90 8.58 5.48
N ALA A 8 -11.58 8.79 5.34
CA ALA A 8 -10.65 7.75 4.88
C ALA A 8 -10.59 6.56 5.84
N LEU A 9 -10.61 6.81 7.15
CA LEU A 9 -10.60 5.76 8.17
C LEU A 9 -11.88 4.91 8.14
N SER A 10 -13.04 5.56 7.99
CA SER A 10 -14.32 4.86 7.85
C SER A 10 -14.40 4.04 6.56
N ALA A 11 -13.91 4.55 5.44
CA ALA A 11 -13.89 3.84 4.16
C ALA A 11 -13.03 2.56 4.24
N SER A 12 -11.82 2.67 4.79
CA SER A 12 -10.92 1.51 4.99
C SER A 12 -11.51 0.47 5.94
N PHE A 13 -12.20 0.90 7.00
CA PHE A 13 -12.85 -0.01 7.95
C PHE A 13 -14.03 -0.75 7.33
N VAL A 14 -14.86 -0.02 6.57
CA VAL A 14 -16.00 -0.56 5.83
C VAL A 14 -15.51 -1.56 4.77
N LEU A 15 -14.47 -1.23 3.99
CA LEU A 15 -13.84 -2.13 3.02
C LEU A 15 -13.33 -3.43 3.67
N ARG A 16 -12.76 -3.35 4.88
CA ARG A 16 -12.30 -4.53 5.63
C ARG A 16 -13.45 -5.43 6.10
N ILE A 17 -14.58 -4.85 6.52
CA ILE A 17 -15.77 -5.61 6.96
C ILE A 17 -16.47 -6.28 5.77
N PHE A 18 -16.57 -5.57 4.65
CA PHE A 18 -17.21 -6.07 3.44
C PHE A 18 -16.33 -7.02 2.63
N ASN A 19 -15.11 -7.32 3.06
CA ASN A 19 -14.24 -8.27 2.36
C ASN A 19 -14.77 -9.71 2.58
N PRO A 20 -15.41 -10.34 1.58
CA PRO A 20 -16.00 -11.67 1.74
C PRO A 20 -14.94 -12.79 1.69
N TYR A 21 -13.69 -12.44 1.40
CA TYR A 21 -12.55 -13.33 1.46
C TYR A 21 -11.87 -13.10 2.82
N GLY A 22 -12.28 -13.87 3.83
CA GLY A 22 -11.68 -13.88 5.17
C GLY A 22 -10.25 -14.44 5.21
N ASN A 23 -9.42 -14.06 4.24
CA ASN A 23 -8.00 -14.34 4.19
C ASN A 23 -7.28 -13.05 4.61
N ASP A 24 -6.26 -13.16 5.45
CA ASP A 24 -5.50 -12.07 6.08
C ASP A 24 -4.76 -11.11 5.12
N ARG A 25 -5.21 -10.97 3.87
CA ARG A 25 -4.61 -10.18 2.79
C ARG A 25 -5.66 -9.22 2.21
N LEU A 26 -5.69 -8.01 2.76
CA LEU A 26 -6.67 -6.93 2.47
C LEU A 26 -6.50 -6.25 1.10
N VAL A 27 -5.60 -6.72 0.23
CA VAL A 27 -5.31 -6.13 -1.09
C VAL A 27 -5.07 -7.26 -2.09
N MET A 28 -5.71 -7.17 -3.26
CA MET A 28 -5.67 -8.17 -4.35
C MET A 28 -4.26 -8.35 -4.99
N PHE A 29 -3.29 -7.53 -4.56
CA PHE A 29 -1.89 -7.56 -4.96
C PHE A 29 -0.97 -7.71 -3.74
N PHE A 30 -1.20 -8.73 -2.91
CA PHE A 30 -0.19 -9.09 -1.91
C PHE A 30 0.94 -9.84 -2.63
N VAL A 31 2.06 -9.15 -2.88
CA VAL A 31 3.29 -9.79 -3.32
C VAL A 31 4.22 -9.86 -2.12
N ASP A 32 4.59 -11.07 -1.71
CA ASP A 32 5.61 -11.30 -0.69
C ASP A 32 6.94 -10.78 -1.25
N TYR A 33 7.33 -9.58 -0.86
CA TYR A 33 8.66 -9.04 -1.14
C TYR A 33 9.68 -9.72 -0.19
N ASP A 34 10.10 -10.93 -0.54
CA ASP A 34 11.14 -11.66 0.22
C ASP A 34 12.56 -11.08 0.00
N VAL A 35 12.71 -10.18 -0.98
CA VAL A 35 13.99 -9.57 -1.35
C VAL A 35 14.28 -8.32 -0.50
N LYS A 36 15.34 -8.43 0.31
CA LYS A 36 15.90 -7.29 1.06
C LYS A 36 16.50 -6.28 0.07
N TRP A 37 16.05 -5.04 0.15
CA TRP A 37 16.51 -3.92 -0.66
C TRP A 37 18.03 -3.83 -0.70
N TYR A 38 18.60 -3.81 -1.91
CA TYR A 38 20.02 -3.50 -2.09
C TYR A 38 20.17 -1.98 -2.23
N MET A 39 21.16 -1.36 -1.56
CA MET A 39 21.36 0.11 -1.60
C MET A 39 21.52 0.68 -3.03
N ILE A 40 21.85 -0.14 -4.02
CA ILE A 40 21.96 0.22 -5.44
C ILE A 40 20.60 0.56 -6.07
N GLU A 41 19.50 -0.04 -5.61
CA GLU A 41 18.16 0.19 -6.18
C GLU A 41 17.63 1.60 -5.90
N ILE A 42 18.11 2.24 -4.82
CA ILE A 42 17.77 3.62 -4.46
C ILE A 42 18.21 4.60 -5.55
N LEU A 43 19.37 4.37 -6.17
CA LEU A 43 19.90 5.24 -7.22
C LEU A 43 18.98 5.24 -8.46
N PHE A 44 18.51 4.05 -8.86
CA PHE A 44 17.56 3.92 -9.96
C PHE A 44 16.19 4.53 -9.63
N PHE A 45 15.74 4.43 -8.38
CA PHE A 45 14.47 5.02 -7.94
C PHE A 45 14.50 6.56 -8.02
N ILE A 46 15.62 7.18 -7.63
CA ILE A 46 15.82 8.63 -7.74
C ILE A 46 15.84 9.06 -9.20
N LEU A 47 16.51 8.30 -10.07
CA LEU A 47 16.63 8.62 -11.49
C LEU A 47 15.28 8.51 -12.22
N ILE A 48 14.49 7.48 -11.90
CA ILE A 48 13.11 7.34 -12.43
C ILE A 48 12.22 8.45 -11.90
N GLY A 49 12.28 8.76 -10.59
CA GLY A 49 11.50 9.84 -9.99
C GLY A 49 11.88 11.25 -10.47
N ALA A 50 13.09 11.43 -11.01
CA ALA A 50 13.50 12.67 -11.65
C ALA A 50 13.01 12.80 -13.11
N ILE A 51 12.67 11.67 -13.75
CA ILE A 51 12.22 11.63 -15.14
C ILE A 51 10.67 11.59 -15.24
N GLY A 52 9.99 10.98 -14.25
CA GLY A 52 8.53 10.93 -14.15
C GLY A 52 7.91 12.23 -13.66
#